data_AF-M7T091-F1
#
_entry.id   AF-M7T091-F1
#
_cell.length_a   1.000
_cell.length_b   1.000
_cell.length_c   1.000
_cell.angle_alpha   90.00
_cell.angle_beta   90.00
_cell.angle_gamma   90.00
#
_symmetry.space_group_name_H-M   'P 1'
#
loop_
_entity.id
_entity.type
_entity.pdbx_description
1 polymer ?
#
loop_
_entity_poly.entity_id
_entity_poly.type
_entity_poly.pdbx_seq_one_letter_code
_entity_poly.pdbx_strand_id
1 'polypeptide(L)'
;MDNTTDLSPASSFSYKALRQAQEIRLLRIPIDDDSQPITSSLFHASLDNCPPYTALSYVWGDAKTTLPISVNGSIVSITKNLHEALSALRKSGADTAGAALTLWVDALCINQSDDAEKAIQVQLMRRIYHEAAQVIIWLGPEGGESTAALHQLRDIGTRFQKLKSSPLYALRIPSFLQGIAATPGSQLRSVWYLFRRRPYWRRVWVIQEAVLARRATVWCGRDSVAWDVLQMALKAFQLTVSLPRAEATTTAALSIIADVNQDISHFRFCAEQFYASGEQGMGLMETLWWTLKADIQATDPRDRMYGLLGLIKEEDRVQIPIDYSAATTLENVLFEIQLCTEVGRLKQQTN
;
A
#
# COMPACT_ATOMS: atom_id res chain seq x y z
N MET A 1 10.69 -55.21 -17.62
CA MET A 1 10.71 -53.99 -18.45
C MET A 1 10.45 -52.84 -17.51
N ASP A 2 11.53 -52.28 -16.98
CA ASP A 2 11.51 -51.09 -16.13
C ASP A 2 11.16 -49.88 -17.01
N ASN A 3 9.99 -49.29 -16.77
CA ASN A 3 9.67 -47.95 -17.27
C ASN A 3 9.96 -46.97 -16.13
N THR A 4 11.24 -46.66 -15.94
CA THR A 4 11.67 -45.44 -15.25
C THR A 4 11.31 -44.26 -16.14
N THR A 5 10.16 -43.63 -15.87
CA THR A 5 9.88 -42.27 -16.35
C THR A 5 10.95 -41.35 -15.79
N ASP A 6 11.86 -40.95 -16.69
CA ASP A 6 12.89 -39.96 -16.51
C ASP A 6 12.21 -38.61 -16.18
N LEU A 7 12.04 -38.36 -14.88
CA LEU A 7 11.65 -37.05 -14.37
C LEU A 7 12.87 -36.16 -14.50
N SER A 8 12.96 -35.44 -15.63
CA SER A 8 13.87 -34.31 -15.79
C SER A 8 13.81 -33.44 -14.54
N PRO A 9 14.95 -33.06 -13.93
CA PRO A 9 14.93 -32.23 -12.74
C PRO A 9 14.18 -30.94 -13.05
N ALA A 10 13.16 -30.62 -12.25
CA ALA A 10 12.40 -29.39 -12.39
C ALA A 10 13.38 -28.22 -12.46
N SER A 11 13.40 -27.50 -13.59
CA SER A 11 14.32 -26.38 -13.80
C SER A 11 14.10 -25.34 -12.70
N SER A 12 15.17 -25.01 -11.96
CA SER A 12 15.13 -23.96 -10.95
C SER A 12 14.70 -22.64 -11.60
N PHE A 13 13.77 -21.94 -10.95
CA PHE A 13 13.32 -20.65 -11.44
C PHE A 13 14.49 -19.65 -11.43
N SER A 14 14.66 -18.93 -12.54
CA SER A 14 15.69 -17.90 -12.70
C SER A 14 15.10 -16.67 -13.37
N TYR A 15 15.42 -15.49 -12.83
CA TYR A 15 15.00 -14.22 -13.39
C TYR A 15 15.78 -13.92 -14.67
N LYS A 16 15.07 -13.50 -15.72
CA LYS A 16 15.70 -12.81 -16.85
C LYS A 16 16.10 -11.41 -16.39
N ALA A 17 17.37 -11.04 -16.57
CA ALA A 17 17.87 -9.72 -16.15
C ALA A 17 17.11 -8.59 -16.85
N LEU A 18 16.77 -7.55 -16.09
CA LEU A 18 16.27 -6.29 -16.65
C LEU A 18 17.40 -5.61 -17.41
N ARG A 19 17.10 -5.14 -18.61
CA ARG A 19 18.06 -4.58 -19.58
C ARG A 19 18.15 -3.07 -19.50
N GLN A 20 17.10 -2.41 -19.01
CA GLN A 20 17.00 -0.96 -18.93
C GLN A 20 16.62 -0.50 -17.52
N ALA A 21 17.10 0.68 -17.13
CA ALA A 21 16.85 1.24 -15.80
C ALA A 21 15.36 1.52 -15.50
N GLN A 22 14.51 1.58 -16.52
CA GLN A 22 13.06 1.82 -16.40
C GLN A 22 12.21 0.57 -16.66
N GLU A 23 12.85 -0.57 -16.84
CA GLU A 23 12.16 -1.83 -17.08
C GLU A 23 11.68 -2.42 -15.75
N ILE A 24 10.47 -2.97 -15.76
CA ILE A 24 9.85 -3.69 -14.64
C ILE A 24 9.40 -5.06 -15.14
N ARG A 25 9.15 -5.98 -14.21
CA ARG A 25 8.44 -7.23 -14.53
C ARG A 25 6.98 -7.10 -14.14
N LEU A 26 6.12 -7.72 -14.93
CA LEU A 26 4.70 -7.86 -14.65
C LEU A 26 4.33 -9.34 -14.66
N LEU A 27 3.48 -9.70 -13.71
CA LEU A 27 2.96 -11.03 -13.51
C LEU A 27 1.60 -11.15 -14.21
N ARG A 28 1.51 -12.08 -15.17
CA ARG A 28 0.25 -12.41 -15.84
C ARG A 28 -0.32 -13.69 -15.26
N ILE A 29 -1.56 -13.64 -14.78
CA ILE A 29 -2.28 -14.76 -14.16
C ILE A 29 -3.60 -14.99 -14.90
N PRO A 30 -3.88 -16.18 -15.45
CA PRO A 30 -5.18 -16.52 -16.02
C PRO A 30 -6.32 -16.44 -14.98
N ILE A 31 -7.45 -15.86 -15.40
CA ILE A 31 -8.70 -15.77 -14.62
C ILE A 31 -9.51 -17.07 -14.82
N ASP A 32 -10.37 -17.40 -13.85
CA ASP A 32 -11.30 -18.56 -13.88
C ASP A 32 -10.67 -19.94 -14.07
N ASP A 33 -9.37 -20.05 -13.80
CA ASP A 33 -8.68 -21.32 -13.75
C ASP A 33 -8.51 -21.76 -12.29
N ASP A 34 -9.40 -22.63 -11.82
CA ASP A 34 -9.31 -23.20 -10.47
C ASP A 34 -8.16 -24.24 -10.33
N SER A 35 -7.29 -24.39 -11.35
CA SER A 35 -6.11 -25.23 -11.23
C SER A 35 -5.22 -24.82 -10.07
N GLN A 36 -4.69 -25.85 -9.41
CA GLN A 36 -3.65 -25.76 -8.41
C GLN A 36 -2.44 -26.55 -8.91
N PRO A 37 -1.23 -25.97 -8.85
CA PRO A 37 -0.89 -24.64 -8.32
C PRO A 37 -1.36 -23.49 -9.23
N ILE A 38 -1.48 -22.27 -8.69
CA ILE A 38 -1.76 -21.06 -9.50
C ILE A 38 -0.73 -20.95 -10.62
N THR A 39 -1.17 -20.95 -11.87
CA THR A 39 -0.28 -20.80 -13.03
C THR A 39 -0.14 -19.33 -13.42
N SER A 40 1.09 -18.91 -13.72
CA SER A 40 1.41 -17.52 -14.04
C SER A 40 2.63 -17.42 -14.96
N SER A 41 2.81 -16.26 -15.57
CA SER A 41 4.00 -15.93 -16.35
C SER A 41 4.52 -14.54 -16.00
N LEU A 42 5.84 -14.37 -16.01
CA LEU A 42 6.50 -13.08 -15.84
C LEU A 42 7.00 -12.59 -17.19
N PHE A 43 6.67 -11.35 -17.52
CA PHE A 43 7.16 -10.67 -18.72
C PHE A 43 7.68 -9.28 -18.35
N HIS A 44 8.56 -8.75 -19.19
CA HIS A 44 9.13 -7.41 -18.96
C HIS A 44 8.28 -6.34 -19.63
N ALA A 45 8.24 -5.16 -19.03
CA ALA A 45 7.63 -3.96 -19.58
C ALA A 45 8.50 -2.75 -19.25
N SER A 46 8.55 -1.77 -20.14
CA SER A 46 9.13 -0.45 -19.83
C SER A 46 8.06 0.45 -19.24
N LEU A 47 8.37 1.18 -18.17
CA LEU A 47 7.44 2.18 -17.60
C LEU A 47 7.04 3.25 -18.62
N ASP A 48 7.93 3.62 -19.56
CA ASP A 48 7.63 4.62 -20.59
C ASP A 48 6.59 4.18 -21.62
N ASN A 49 6.36 2.87 -21.75
CA ASN A 49 5.35 2.29 -22.63
C ASN A 49 4.75 1.02 -21.99
N CYS A 50 4.24 1.18 -20.78
CA CYS A 50 3.76 0.06 -19.98
C CYS A 50 2.31 -0.29 -20.33
N PRO A 51 1.96 -1.57 -20.58
CA PRO A 51 0.56 -1.95 -20.69
C PRO A 51 -0.16 -1.71 -19.34
N PRO A 52 -1.49 -1.46 -19.31
CA PRO A 52 -2.21 -1.30 -18.07
C PRO A 52 -2.02 -2.48 -17.12
N TYR A 53 -1.68 -2.19 -15.86
CA TYR A 53 -1.45 -3.18 -14.83
C TYR A 53 -2.03 -2.73 -13.50
N THR A 54 -2.24 -3.71 -12.61
CA THR A 54 -2.67 -3.48 -11.23
C THR A 54 -1.50 -3.72 -10.29
N ALA A 55 -1.14 -2.75 -9.46
CA ALA A 55 -0.14 -2.96 -8.41
C ALA A 55 -0.81 -3.54 -7.16
N LEU A 56 -0.19 -4.56 -6.55
CA LEU A 56 -0.68 -5.18 -5.32
C LEU A 56 0.10 -4.66 -4.11
N SER A 57 -0.61 -3.98 -3.21
CA SER A 57 -0.10 -3.54 -1.91
C SER A 57 -0.60 -4.50 -0.83
N TYR A 58 0.30 -5.21 -0.15
CA TYR A 58 -0.05 -6.22 0.83
C TYR A 58 1.05 -6.44 1.88
N VAL A 59 0.71 -7.13 2.98
CA VAL A 59 1.70 -7.56 3.97
C VAL A 59 2.34 -8.86 3.50
N TRP A 60 3.67 -8.95 3.47
CA TRP A 60 4.34 -10.20 3.06
C TRP A 60 3.94 -11.41 3.91
N GLY A 61 3.70 -11.22 5.22
CA GLY A 61 3.29 -12.27 6.13
C GLY A 61 4.48 -13.06 6.67
N ASP A 62 4.22 -14.26 7.17
CA ASP A 62 5.27 -15.15 7.69
C ASP A 62 6.06 -15.80 6.54
N ALA A 63 7.36 -15.47 6.44
CA ALA A 63 8.27 -16.00 5.43
C ALA A 63 8.47 -17.53 5.54
N LYS A 64 8.15 -18.14 6.68
CA LYS A 64 8.24 -19.60 6.87
C LYS A 64 7.03 -20.34 6.32
N THR A 65 5.90 -19.65 6.16
CA THR A 65 4.66 -20.25 5.70
C THR A 65 4.46 -19.93 4.23
N THR A 66 4.91 -20.83 3.36
CA THR A 66 4.88 -20.66 1.90
C THR A 66 3.99 -21.69 1.19
N LEU A 67 3.49 -21.31 0.02
CA LEU A 67 2.66 -22.13 -0.87
C LEU A 67 3.21 -22.03 -2.31
N PRO A 68 3.17 -23.13 -3.09
CA PRO A 68 3.73 -23.16 -4.43
C PRO A 68 2.81 -22.49 -5.45
N ILE A 69 3.42 -21.78 -6.40
CA ILE A 69 2.79 -21.33 -7.66
C ILE A 69 3.67 -21.75 -8.84
N SER A 70 3.10 -21.84 -10.04
CA SER A 70 3.88 -22.03 -11.28
C SER A 70 4.13 -20.67 -11.93
N VAL A 71 5.41 -20.34 -12.16
CA VAL A 71 5.85 -19.10 -12.83
C VAL A 71 6.72 -19.48 -14.01
N ASN A 72 6.28 -19.16 -15.23
CA ASN A 72 6.98 -19.54 -16.46
C ASN A 72 7.28 -21.05 -16.55
N GLY A 73 6.42 -21.90 -15.97
CA GLY A 73 6.58 -23.36 -15.94
C GLY A 73 7.45 -23.91 -14.79
N SER A 74 8.10 -23.05 -14.01
CA SER A 74 8.86 -23.45 -12.82
C SER A 74 8.05 -23.25 -11.54
N ILE A 75 8.23 -24.13 -10.55
CA ILE A 75 7.59 -23.98 -9.23
C ILE A 75 8.35 -22.95 -8.40
N VAL A 76 7.63 -21.95 -7.89
CA VAL A 76 8.12 -20.90 -7.00
C VAL A 76 7.28 -20.88 -5.73
N SER A 77 7.94 -20.85 -4.57
CA SER A 77 7.26 -20.72 -3.28
C SER A 77 7.03 -19.25 -2.93
N ILE A 78 5.77 -18.89 -2.67
CA ILE A 78 5.37 -17.56 -2.22
C ILE A 78 4.75 -17.62 -0.83
N THR A 79 4.73 -16.52 -0.08
CA THR A 79 4.09 -16.51 1.24
C THR A 79 2.60 -16.81 1.14
N LYS A 80 2.04 -17.41 2.18
CA LYS A 80 0.61 -17.71 2.27
C LYS A 80 -0.27 -16.48 2.00
N ASN A 81 0.10 -15.30 2.52
CA ASN A 81 -0.71 -14.10 2.33
C ASN A 81 -0.72 -13.64 0.86
N LEU A 82 0.40 -13.75 0.14
CA LEU A 82 0.40 -13.47 -1.30
C LEU A 82 -0.45 -14.49 -2.06
N HIS A 83 -0.32 -15.77 -1.73
CA HIS A 83 -1.11 -16.83 -2.38
C HIS A 83 -2.61 -16.62 -2.19
N GLU A 84 -3.05 -16.26 -0.97
CA GLU A 84 -4.45 -15.93 -0.67
C GLU A 84 -4.92 -14.68 -1.44
N ALA A 85 -4.08 -13.64 -1.54
CA ALA A 85 -4.38 -12.46 -2.33
C ALA A 85 -4.58 -12.80 -3.82
N LEU A 86 -3.63 -13.51 -4.43
CA LEU A 86 -3.71 -13.92 -5.83
C LEU A 86 -4.93 -14.80 -6.08
N SER A 87 -5.23 -15.74 -5.17
CA SER A 87 -6.41 -16.60 -5.26
C SER A 87 -7.72 -15.80 -5.20
N ALA A 88 -7.81 -14.82 -4.30
CA ALA A 88 -8.99 -13.98 -4.17
C ALA A 88 -9.20 -13.10 -5.41
N LEU A 89 -8.12 -12.53 -5.95
CA LEU A 89 -8.17 -11.69 -7.15
C LEU A 89 -8.57 -12.45 -8.41
N ARG A 90 -8.09 -13.69 -8.58
CA ARG A 90 -8.51 -14.55 -9.68
C ARG A 90 -10.01 -14.83 -9.65
N LYS A 91 -10.56 -15.09 -8.45
CA LYS A 91 -11.98 -15.43 -8.26
C LYS A 91 -12.92 -14.24 -8.34
N SER A 92 -12.46 -13.05 -7.96
CA SER A 92 -13.31 -11.85 -8.00
C SER A 92 -13.40 -11.23 -9.39
N GLY A 93 -12.54 -11.64 -10.33
CA GLY A 93 -12.47 -11.08 -11.68
C GLY A 93 -12.18 -9.58 -11.69
N ALA A 94 -11.54 -9.06 -10.63
CA ALA A 94 -11.45 -7.63 -10.31
C ALA A 94 -11.20 -6.77 -11.57
N ASP A 95 -12.25 -6.07 -12.00
CA ASP A 95 -12.32 -5.04 -13.04
C ASP A 95 -11.42 -5.22 -14.27
N THR A 96 -11.31 -6.44 -14.81
CA THR A 96 -10.60 -6.69 -16.06
C THR A 96 -11.49 -7.49 -17.02
N ALA A 97 -11.88 -6.86 -18.11
CA ALA A 97 -12.69 -7.44 -19.18
C ALA A 97 -11.95 -8.52 -20.01
N GLY A 98 -10.89 -9.13 -19.47
CA GLY A 98 -9.99 -10.02 -20.19
C GLY A 98 -9.84 -11.38 -19.51
N ALA A 99 -9.19 -12.33 -20.18
CA ALA A 99 -8.97 -13.69 -19.67
C ALA A 99 -7.83 -13.81 -18.64
N ALA A 100 -7.16 -12.72 -18.28
CA ALA A 100 -6.00 -12.74 -17.38
C ALA A 100 -5.80 -11.40 -16.65
N LEU A 101 -5.32 -11.48 -15.41
CA LEU A 101 -4.85 -10.34 -14.61
C LEU A 101 -3.40 -10.01 -14.98
N THR A 102 -3.07 -8.73 -15.10
CA THR A 102 -1.70 -8.23 -15.21
C THR A 102 -1.36 -7.46 -13.94
N LEU A 103 -0.47 -8.01 -13.13
CA LEU A 103 -0.16 -7.53 -11.78
C LEU A 103 1.30 -7.10 -11.66
N TRP A 104 1.55 -6.07 -10.88
CA TRP A 104 2.86 -5.84 -10.29
C TRP A 104 2.82 -6.24 -8.82
N VAL A 105 3.69 -7.17 -8.43
CA VAL A 105 3.82 -7.70 -7.06
C VAL A 105 5.30 -7.72 -6.71
N ASP A 106 5.72 -6.90 -5.76
CA ASP A 106 7.12 -6.73 -5.36
C ASP A 106 7.88 -8.06 -5.13
N ALA A 107 7.27 -9.02 -4.45
CA ALA A 107 7.89 -10.31 -4.12
C ALA A 107 8.20 -11.19 -5.34
N LEU A 108 7.55 -10.95 -6.49
CA LEU A 108 7.72 -11.74 -7.73
C LEU A 108 8.24 -10.91 -8.91
N CYS A 109 8.02 -9.60 -8.90
CA CYS A 109 8.42 -8.73 -10.01
C CYS A 109 9.84 -8.18 -9.82
N ILE A 110 10.31 -8.13 -8.57
CA ILE A 110 11.68 -7.77 -8.20
C ILE A 110 12.45 -9.05 -7.86
N ASN A 111 13.68 -9.17 -8.37
CA ASN A 111 14.60 -10.19 -7.91
C ASN A 111 15.08 -9.86 -6.48
N GLN A 112 14.38 -10.38 -5.48
CA GLN A 112 14.66 -10.13 -4.06
C GLN A 112 16.05 -10.63 -3.58
N SER A 113 16.76 -11.38 -4.42
CA SER A 113 18.12 -11.88 -4.14
C SER A 113 19.24 -11.02 -4.75
N ASP A 114 18.88 -10.00 -5.54
CA ASP A 114 19.80 -9.07 -6.18
C ASP A 114 19.58 -7.67 -5.60
N ASP A 115 20.44 -7.27 -4.66
CA ASP A 115 20.34 -5.97 -3.98
C ASP A 115 20.47 -4.78 -4.95
N ALA A 116 21.25 -4.93 -6.03
CA ALA A 116 21.42 -3.88 -7.03
C ALA A 116 20.14 -3.71 -7.85
N GLU A 117 19.53 -4.82 -8.30
CA GLU A 117 18.21 -4.77 -8.96
C GLU A 117 17.16 -4.19 -8.02
N LYS A 118 17.12 -4.67 -6.77
CA LYS A 118 16.18 -4.21 -5.75
C LYS A 118 16.28 -2.70 -5.52
N ALA A 119 17.49 -2.16 -5.38
CA ALA A 119 17.71 -0.73 -5.21
C ALA A 119 17.13 0.08 -6.39
N ILE A 120 17.36 -0.37 -7.63
CA ILE A 120 16.79 0.26 -8.83
C ILE A 120 15.26 0.20 -8.80
N GLN A 121 14.67 -0.97 -8.52
CA GLN A 121 13.21 -1.12 -8.50
C GLN A 121 12.55 -0.30 -7.38
N VAL A 122 13.20 -0.16 -6.21
CA VAL A 122 12.70 0.70 -5.13
C VAL A 122 12.70 2.18 -5.56
N GLN A 123 13.71 2.64 -6.30
CA GLN A 123 13.70 4.00 -6.86
C GLN A 123 12.54 4.22 -7.84
N LEU A 124 12.13 3.17 -8.56
CA LEU A 124 11.00 3.19 -9.48
C LEU A 124 9.63 3.05 -8.80
N MET A 125 9.54 2.62 -7.53
CA MET A 125 8.25 2.37 -6.86
C MET A 125 7.32 3.58 -6.90
N ARG A 126 7.88 4.81 -6.87
CA ARG A 126 7.09 6.03 -7.05
C ARG A 126 6.27 5.99 -8.34
N ARG A 127 6.93 5.70 -9.47
CA ARG A 127 6.28 5.61 -10.78
C ARG A 127 5.41 4.37 -10.88
N ILE A 128 5.87 3.23 -10.37
CA ILE A 128 5.11 1.97 -10.44
C ILE A 128 3.72 2.12 -9.79
N TYR A 129 3.64 2.65 -8.58
CA TYR A 129 2.34 2.80 -7.91
C TYR A 129 1.51 3.95 -8.49
N HIS A 130 2.15 5.02 -8.97
CA HIS A 130 1.47 6.18 -9.54
C HIS A 130 0.91 5.92 -10.95
N GLU A 131 1.62 5.16 -11.78
CA GLU A 131 1.25 4.87 -13.16
C GLU A 131 0.40 3.58 -13.30
N ALA A 132 0.24 2.81 -12.22
CA ALA A 132 -0.67 1.67 -12.20
C ALA A 132 -2.12 2.11 -12.52
N ALA A 133 -2.83 1.28 -13.31
CA ALA A 133 -4.23 1.52 -13.63
C ALA A 133 -5.14 1.44 -12.38
N GLN A 134 -4.68 0.67 -11.39
CA GLN A 134 -5.22 0.64 -10.04
C GLN A 134 -4.21 0.03 -9.07
N VAL A 135 -4.30 0.42 -7.81
CA VAL A 135 -3.66 -0.28 -6.68
C VAL A 135 -4.71 -1.07 -5.92
N ILE A 136 -4.44 -2.35 -5.68
CA ILE A 136 -5.23 -3.19 -4.78
C ILE A 136 -4.52 -3.24 -3.44
N ILE A 137 -5.21 -2.78 -2.40
CA ILE A 137 -4.76 -2.85 -1.02
C ILE A 137 -5.36 -4.12 -0.41
N TRP A 138 -4.54 -5.13 -0.12
CA TRP A 138 -5.01 -6.40 0.43
C TRP A 138 -4.75 -6.52 1.93
N LEU A 139 -5.84 -6.55 2.72
CA LEU A 139 -5.79 -6.64 4.19
C LEU A 139 -5.76 -8.09 4.71
N GLY A 140 -5.75 -9.08 3.82
CA GLY A 140 -5.86 -10.50 4.17
C GLY A 140 -7.28 -11.05 4.04
N PRO A 141 -7.47 -12.34 4.37
CA PRO A 141 -8.77 -13.02 4.29
C PRO A 141 -9.82 -12.43 5.25
N GLU A 142 -11.09 -12.78 5.01
CA GLU A 142 -12.22 -12.45 5.87
C GLU A 142 -11.93 -12.91 7.31
N GLY A 143 -12.21 -12.07 8.30
CA GLY A 143 -12.02 -12.44 9.69
C GLY A 143 -12.31 -11.32 10.67
N GLY A 144 -12.80 -11.67 11.86
CA GLY A 144 -12.94 -10.76 13.00
C GLY A 144 -13.73 -9.49 12.69
N GLU A 145 -14.95 -9.64 12.13
CA GLU A 145 -15.85 -8.53 11.80
C GLU A 145 -15.41 -7.61 10.63
N SER A 146 -14.39 -7.99 9.84
CA SER A 146 -13.87 -7.18 8.74
C SER A 146 -14.92 -6.77 7.70
N THR A 147 -15.85 -7.66 7.35
CA THR A 147 -16.97 -7.35 6.42
C THR A 147 -17.85 -6.24 6.96
N ALA A 148 -18.26 -6.34 8.24
CA ALA A 148 -19.08 -5.32 8.89
C ALA A 148 -18.35 -3.97 8.93
N ALA A 149 -17.04 -3.98 9.23
CA ALA A 149 -16.21 -2.78 9.22
C ALA A 149 -16.18 -2.10 7.84
N LEU A 150 -15.91 -2.86 6.77
CA LEU A 150 -15.87 -2.33 5.41
C LEU A 150 -17.23 -1.79 4.97
N HIS A 151 -18.34 -2.46 5.31
CA HIS A 151 -19.69 -1.98 4.99
C HIS A 151 -20.01 -0.67 5.72
N GLN A 152 -19.67 -0.56 7.01
CA GLN A 152 -19.87 0.67 7.77
C GLN A 152 -19.04 1.83 7.22
N LEU A 153 -17.76 1.60 6.92
CA LEU A 153 -16.89 2.61 6.32
C LEU A 153 -17.41 3.03 4.93
N ARG A 154 -17.86 2.07 4.12
CA ARG A 154 -18.48 2.36 2.81
C ARG A 154 -19.73 3.22 2.96
N ASP A 155 -20.62 2.89 3.89
CA ASP A 155 -21.85 3.65 4.13
C ASP A 155 -21.56 5.08 4.62
N ILE A 156 -20.74 5.23 5.66
CA ILE A 156 -20.36 6.55 6.21
C ILE A 156 -19.68 7.38 5.14
N GLY A 157 -18.71 6.81 4.41
CA GLY A 157 -17.99 7.48 3.34
C GLY A 157 -18.90 7.94 2.21
N THR A 158 -19.79 7.08 1.75
CA THR A 158 -20.75 7.39 0.67
C THR A 158 -21.74 8.48 1.10
N ARG A 159 -22.27 8.41 2.33
CA ARG A 159 -23.17 9.44 2.87
C ARG A 159 -22.45 10.78 3.03
N PHE A 160 -21.21 10.77 3.50
CA PHE A 160 -20.41 11.99 3.64
C PHE A 160 -20.06 12.61 2.29
N GLN A 161 -19.70 11.80 1.29
CA GLN A 161 -19.42 12.27 -0.08
C GLN A 161 -20.65 12.93 -0.71
N LYS A 162 -21.84 12.32 -0.57
CA LYS A 162 -23.12 12.89 -1.02
C LYS A 162 -23.43 14.20 -0.29
N LEU A 163 -23.19 14.24 1.02
CA LEU A 163 -23.39 15.44 1.83
C LEU A 163 -22.45 16.57 1.41
N LYS A 164 -21.16 16.28 1.19
CA LYS A 164 -20.15 17.26 0.75
C LYS A 164 -20.48 17.89 -0.61
N SER A 165 -21.14 17.13 -1.47
CA SER A 165 -21.59 17.59 -2.79
C SER A 165 -22.93 18.33 -2.76
N SER A 166 -23.59 18.43 -1.60
CA SER A 166 -24.90 19.07 -1.46
C SER A 166 -24.78 20.59 -1.27
N PRO A 167 -25.66 21.40 -1.89
CA PRO A 167 -25.77 22.83 -1.58
C PRO A 167 -26.09 23.13 -0.10
N LEU A 168 -26.63 22.13 0.62
CA LEU A 168 -26.99 22.24 2.03
C LEU A 168 -25.91 21.69 2.98
N TYR A 169 -24.66 21.52 2.50
CA TYR A 169 -23.56 20.96 3.28
C TYR A 169 -23.40 21.65 4.65
N ALA A 170 -23.27 22.98 4.65
CA ALA A 170 -23.03 23.76 5.88
C ALA A 170 -24.16 23.61 6.90
N LEU A 171 -25.41 23.45 6.45
CA LEU A 171 -26.56 23.26 7.31
C LEU A 171 -26.64 21.84 7.89
N ARG A 172 -26.25 20.83 7.11
CA ARG A 172 -26.44 19.41 7.44
C ARG A 172 -25.23 18.78 8.13
N ILE A 173 -24.03 19.34 7.96
CA ILE A 173 -22.81 18.78 8.54
C ILE A 173 -22.86 18.61 10.07
N PRO A 174 -23.40 19.54 10.88
CA PRO A 174 -23.42 19.35 12.33
C PRO A 174 -24.26 18.13 12.73
N SER A 175 -25.45 17.97 12.15
CA SER A 175 -26.34 16.82 12.41
C SER A 175 -25.74 15.49 11.96
N PHE A 176 -25.02 15.49 10.84
CA PHE A 176 -24.34 14.30 10.33
C PHE A 176 -23.24 13.84 11.29
N LEU A 177 -22.38 14.75 11.74
CA LEU A 177 -21.31 14.45 12.68
C LEU A 177 -21.84 14.05 14.06
N GLN A 178 -22.91 14.71 14.54
CA GLN A 178 -23.60 14.30 15.78
C GLN A 178 -24.17 12.89 15.68
N GLY A 179 -24.73 12.50 14.53
CA GLY A 179 -25.19 11.13 14.28
C GLY A 179 -24.06 10.09 14.37
N ILE A 180 -22.87 10.42 13.86
CA ILE A 180 -21.68 9.56 14.02
C ILE A 180 -21.27 9.49 15.50
N ALA A 181 -21.19 10.63 16.20
CA ALA A 181 -20.81 10.69 17.61
C ALA A 181 -21.76 9.92 18.54
N ALA A 182 -23.06 9.87 18.17
CA ALA A 182 -24.11 9.16 18.90
C ALA A 182 -24.19 7.66 18.57
N THR A 183 -23.40 7.16 17.61
CA THR A 183 -23.39 5.74 17.26
C THR A 183 -22.95 4.91 18.48
N PRO A 184 -23.63 3.78 18.81
CA PRO A 184 -23.17 2.91 19.88
C PRO A 184 -21.74 2.38 19.59
N GLY A 185 -20.83 2.46 20.56
CA GLY A 185 -19.44 2.03 20.37
C GLY A 185 -19.30 0.56 19.95
N SER A 186 -20.24 -0.30 20.35
CA SER A 186 -20.31 -1.69 19.90
C SER A 186 -20.45 -1.83 18.38
N GLN A 187 -21.10 -0.87 17.71
CA GLN A 187 -21.23 -0.88 16.25
C GLN A 187 -19.90 -0.53 15.58
N LEU A 188 -19.13 0.42 16.12
CA LEU A 188 -17.82 0.82 15.57
C LEU A 188 -16.65 -0.11 15.98
N ARG A 189 -16.90 -1.11 16.83
CA ARG A 189 -15.87 -2.05 17.29
C ARG A 189 -15.19 -2.79 16.13
N SER A 190 -15.96 -3.16 15.10
CA SER A 190 -15.44 -3.81 13.90
C SER A 190 -14.45 -2.91 13.14
N VAL A 191 -14.75 -1.62 13.04
CA VAL A 191 -13.87 -0.61 12.43
C VAL A 191 -12.57 -0.48 13.21
N TRP A 192 -12.65 -0.41 14.54
CA TRP A 192 -11.46 -0.43 15.39
C TRP A 192 -10.61 -1.69 15.14
N TYR A 193 -11.23 -2.87 15.08
CA TYR A 193 -10.52 -4.13 14.82
C TYR A 193 -9.82 -4.11 13.46
N LEU A 194 -10.49 -3.62 12.41
CA LEU A 194 -9.92 -3.54 11.06
C LEU A 194 -8.62 -2.76 11.02
N PHE A 195 -8.56 -1.60 11.67
CA PHE A 195 -7.36 -0.76 11.70
C PHE A 195 -6.32 -1.25 12.71
N ARG A 196 -6.76 -1.71 13.89
CA ARG A 196 -5.85 -2.07 14.98
C ARG A 196 -5.21 -3.44 14.81
N ARG A 197 -5.91 -4.41 14.21
CA ARG A 197 -5.48 -5.82 14.16
C ARG A 197 -4.92 -6.24 12.82
N ARG A 198 -5.21 -5.52 11.74
CA ARG A 198 -4.61 -5.82 10.44
C ARG A 198 -3.20 -5.21 10.38
N PRO A 199 -2.14 -6.03 10.24
CA PRO A 199 -0.75 -5.54 10.26
C PRO A 199 -0.42 -4.61 9.08
N TYR A 200 -1.25 -4.60 8.05
CA TYR A 200 -1.11 -3.75 6.87
C TYR A 200 -0.89 -2.28 7.25
N TRP A 201 -1.74 -1.73 8.12
CA TRP A 201 -1.73 -0.31 8.49
C TRP A 201 -0.49 0.16 9.25
N ARG A 202 0.36 -0.79 9.69
CA ARG A 202 1.60 -0.48 10.39
C ARG A 202 2.83 -0.53 9.49
N ARG A 203 2.74 -0.95 8.23
CA ARG A 203 3.93 -1.01 7.37
C ARG A 203 4.26 0.37 6.82
N VAL A 204 5.53 0.78 6.89
CA VAL A 204 5.96 2.06 6.29
C VAL A 204 5.73 2.10 4.77
N TRP A 205 6.02 1.00 4.08
CA TRP A 205 5.87 0.87 2.63
C TRP A 205 4.47 1.19 2.14
N VAL A 206 3.44 0.73 2.87
CA VAL A 206 2.06 0.86 2.39
C VAL A 206 1.60 2.32 2.31
N ILE A 207 2.28 3.23 3.02
CA ILE A 207 1.97 4.66 3.00
C ILE A 207 2.19 5.20 1.59
N GLN A 208 3.37 5.01 1.00
CA GLN A 208 3.60 5.48 -0.36
C GLN A 208 2.75 4.73 -1.38
N GLU A 209 2.53 3.43 -1.20
CA GLU A 209 1.75 2.60 -2.11
C GLU A 209 0.29 3.06 -2.20
N ALA A 210 -0.31 3.43 -1.07
CA ALA A 210 -1.68 3.91 -1.01
C ALA A 210 -1.81 5.40 -1.41
N VAL A 211 -0.84 6.24 -1.04
CA VAL A 211 -0.88 7.69 -1.32
C VAL A 211 -0.65 7.98 -2.80
N LEU A 212 0.30 7.28 -3.44
CA LEU A 212 0.63 7.47 -4.85
C LEU A 212 -0.42 6.92 -5.81
N ALA A 213 -1.30 6.03 -5.33
CA ALA A 213 -2.31 5.41 -6.17
C ALA A 213 -3.29 6.44 -6.73
N ARG A 214 -3.37 6.55 -8.08
CA ARG A 214 -4.40 7.36 -8.75
C ARG A 214 -5.81 6.77 -8.60
N ARG A 215 -5.88 5.44 -8.48
CA ARG A 215 -7.08 4.68 -8.15
C ARG A 215 -6.68 3.55 -7.22
N ALA A 216 -7.34 3.43 -6.08
CA ALA A 216 -7.10 2.34 -5.14
C ALA A 216 -8.39 1.73 -4.61
N THR A 217 -8.36 0.43 -4.34
CA THR A 217 -9.45 -0.28 -3.67
C THR A 217 -8.88 -1.13 -2.55
N VAL A 218 -9.47 -1.03 -1.37
CA VAL A 218 -9.13 -1.81 -0.19
C VAL A 218 -9.98 -3.07 -0.15
N TRP A 219 -9.31 -4.22 -0.15
CA TRP A 219 -9.91 -5.55 -0.12
C TRP A 219 -9.62 -6.24 1.21
N CYS A 220 -10.62 -6.91 1.76
CA CYS A 220 -10.45 -7.86 2.84
C CYS A 220 -11.35 -9.06 2.58
N GLY A 221 -10.75 -10.17 2.15
CA GLY A 221 -11.52 -11.30 1.65
C GLY A 221 -12.27 -10.94 0.36
N ARG A 222 -13.58 -11.18 0.32
CA ARG A 222 -14.42 -10.84 -0.85
C ARG A 222 -15.02 -9.43 -0.80
N ASP A 223 -14.95 -8.77 0.35
CA ASP A 223 -15.45 -7.41 0.50
C ASP A 223 -14.39 -6.38 0.13
N SER A 224 -14.83 -5.29 -0.48
CA SER A 224 -13.94 -4.21 -0.90
C SER A 224 -14.55 -2.82 -0.75
N VAL A 225 -13.73 -1.80 -0.53
CA VAL A 225 -14.17 -0.40 -0.50
C VAL A 225 -13.18 0.44 -1.30
N ALA A 226 -13.70 1.33 -2.14
CA ALA A 226 -12.86 2.27 -2.86
C ALA A 226 -12.11 3.17 -1.88
N TRP A 227 -10.84 3.46 -2.17
CA TRP A 227 -9.96 4.19 -1.26
C TRP A 227 -10.45 5.62 -0.98
N ASP A 228 -11.00 6.29 -1.99
CA ASP A 228 -11.60 7.62 -1.87
C ASP A 228 -12.82 7.62 -0.93
N VAL A 229 -13.68 6.61 -1.04
CA VAL A 229 -14.82 6.40 -0.13
C VAL A 229 -14.33 6.15 1.30
N LEU A 230 -13.28 5.33 1.46
CA LEU A 230 -12.67 5.12 2.77
C LEU A 230 -12.11 6.44 3.33
N GLN A 231 -11.38 7.22 2.54
CA GLN A 231 -10.87 8.53 2.96
C GLN A 231 -11.98 9.50 3.36
N MET A 232 -13.14 9.46 2.68
CA MET A 232 -14.32 10.25 3.08
C MET A 232 -14.87 9.82 4.45
N ALA A 233 -14.91 8.53 4.75
CA ALA A 233 -15.32 8.05 6.07
C ALA A 233 -14.35 8.51 7.16
N LEU A 234 -13.04 8.43 6.90
CA LEU A 234 -12.01 8.89 7.82
C LEU A 234 -12.01 10.42 8.00
N LYS A 235 -12.37 11.18 6.96
CA LYS A 235 -12.57 12.63 7.08
C LYS A 235 -13.76 12.96 7.97
N ALA A 236 -14.88 12.25 7.82
CA ALA A 236 -16.04 12.41 8.69
C ALA A 236 -15.69 12.10 10.15
N PHE A 237 -14.92 11.03 10.39
CA PHE A 237 -14.37 10.68 11.70
C PHE A 237 -13.49 11.79 12.29
N GLN A 238 -12.57 12.34 11.50
CA GLN A 238 -11.74 13.47 11.93
C GLN A 238 -12.60 14.66 12.38
N LEU A 239 -13.55 15.08 11.55
CA LEU A 239 -14.44 16.20 11.85
C LEU A 239 -15.31 15.94 13.08
N THR A 240 -15.74 14.68 13.28
CA THR A 240 -16.56 14.28 14.43
C THR A 240 -15.80 14.45 15.75
N VAL A 241 -14.51 14.08 15.79
CA VAL A 241 -13.66 14.25 16.99
C VAL A 241 -13.35 15.72 17.27
N SER A 242 -13.39 16.59 16.25
CA SER A 242 -13.21 18.03 16.37
C SER A 242 -14.46 18.81 16.82
N LEU A 243 -15.61 18.15 17.01
CA LEU A 243 -16.81 18.83 17.49
C LEU A 243 -16.60 19.43 18.90
N PRO A 244 -17.09 20.66 19.17
CA PRO A 244 -17.08 21.23 20.51
C PRO A 244 -17.80 20.30 21.49
N ARG A 245 -17.11 19.87 22.55
CA ARG A 245 -17.68 19.00 23.57
C ARG A 245 -18.59 19.82 24.48
N ALA A 246 -19.90 19.80 24.22
CA ALA A 246 -20.89 20.28 25.18
C ALA A 246 -21.02 19.20 26.28
N GLU A 247 -20.43 19.47 27.45
CA GLU A 247 -20.55 18.73 28.72
C GLU A 247 -20.24 17.21 28.69
N ALA A 248 -19.25 16.82 29.49
CA ALA A 248 -18.49 15.58 29.37
C ALA A 248 -19.31 14.29 29.53
N THR A 249 -19.42 13.53 28.44
CA THR A 249 -19.10 12.10 28.43
C THR A 249 -18.53 11.75 27.05
N THR A 250 -17.25 11.41 26.97
CA THR A 250 -16.69 10.81 25.75
C THR A 250 -17.44 9.51 25.50
N THR A 251 -18.26 9.47 24.45
CA THR A 251 -18.95 8.24 24.08
C THR A 251 -17.92 7.19 23.65
N ALA A 252 -18.24 5.90 23.84
CA ALA A 252 -17.38 4.81 23.38
C ALA A 252 -17.05 4.93 21.87
N ALA A 253 -17.97 5.47 21.07
CA ALA A 253 -17.73 5.78 19.67
C ALA A 253 -16.66 6.86 19.47
N LEU A 254 -16.72 7.99 20.19
CA LEU A 254 -15.71 9.04 20.06
C LEU A 254 -14.30 8.55 20.43
N SER A 255 -14.18 7.66 21.43
CA SER A 255 -12.91 7.01 21.77
C SER A 255 -12.40 6.13 20.63
N ILE A 256 -13.25 5.25 20.09
CA ILE A 256 -12.90 4.39 18.95
C ILE A 256 -12.47 5.23 17.73
N ILE A 257 -13.23 6.29 17.42
CA ILE A 257 -12.95 7.16 16.29
C ILE A 257 -11.62 7.90 16.49
N ALA A 258 -11.33 8.39 17.70
CA ALA A 258 -10.08 9.03 18.02
C ALA A 258 -8.89 8.07 17.84
N ASP A 259 -8.99 6.83 18.35
CA ASP A 259 -7.97 5.79 18.17
C ASP A 259 -7.72 5.50 16.69
N VAL A 260 -8.78 5.26 15.92
CA VAL A 260 -8.70 4.97 14.48
C VAL A 260 -8.05 6.14 13.74
N ASN A 261 -8.46 7.38 14.02
CA ASN A 261 -7.86 8.58 13.43
C ASN A 261 -6.38 8.72 13.78
N GLN A 262 -5.98 8.39 15.02
CA GLN A 262 -4.59 8.44 15.42
C GLN A 262 -3.75 7.45 14.61
N ASP A 263 -4.24 6.22 14.42
CA ASP A 263 -3.52 5.15 13.71
C ASP A 263 -3.31 5.51 12.22
N ILE A 264 -4.31 6.09 11.53
CA ILE A 264 -4.26 6.23 10.05
C ILE A 264 -4.26 7.66 9.50
N SER A 265 -4.28 8.69 10.34
CA SER A 265 -4.29 10.09 9.90
C SER A 265 -3.15 10.47 8.94
N HIS A 266 -2.02 9.76 9.03
CA HIS A 266 -0.84 10.00 8.20
C HIS A 266 -1.10 9.71 6.72
N PHE A 267 -1.82 8.63 6.37
CA PHE A 267 -2.21 8.35 4.98
C PHE A 267 -2.98 9.51 4.36
N ARG A 268 -3.99 10.02 5.08
CA ARG A 268 -4.82 11.13 4.61
C ARG A 268 -4.01 12.41 4.50
N PHE A 269 -3.21 12.73 5.51
CA PHE A 269 -2.40 13.95 5.51
C PHE A 269 -1.39 13.93 4.36
N CYS A 270 -0.62 12.85 4.21
CA CYS A 270 0.33 12.70 3.11
C CYS A 270 -0.36 12.78 1.74
N ALA A 271 -1.53 12.15 1.57
CA ALA A 271 -2.30 12.29 0.33
C ALA A 271 -2.74 13.73 0.07
N GLU A 272 -3.35 14.40 1.05
CA GLU A 272 -3.79 15.79 0.91
C GLU A 272 -2.63 16.71 0.52
N GLN A 273 -1.46 16.58 1.17
CA GLN A 273 -0.28 17.40 0.84
C GLN A 273 0.33 17.05 -0.52
N PHE A 274 0.45 15.76 -0.83
CA PHE A 274 1.01 15.28 -2.11
C PHE A 274 0.22 15.83 -3.31
N TYR A 275 -1.12 15.74 -3.25
CA TYR A 275 -1.96 16.27 -4.33
C TYR A 275 -2.06 17.79 -4.31
N ALA A 276 -2.05 18.43 -3.13
CA ALA A 276 -2.04 19.90 -3.02
C ALA A 276 -0.75 20.53 -3.58
N SER A 277 0.38 19.82 -3.53
CA SER A 277 1.64 20.26 -4.14
C SER A 277 1.72 19.98 -5.65
N GLY A 278 0.63 19.55 -6.29
CA GLY A 278 0.63 19.18 -7.70
C GLY A 278 1.48 17.93 -7.96
N GLU A 279 1.39 16.95 -7.06
CA GLU A 279 2.12 15.67 -7.11
C GLU A 279 3.65 15.84 -6.96
N GLN A 280 4.14 16.99 -6.50
CA GLN A 280 5.58 17.19 -6.28
C GLN A 280 6.09 16.49 -5.02
N GLY A 281 5.20 16.10 -4.10
CA GLY A 281 5.56 15.56 -2.80
C GLY A 281 5.79 16.65 -1.74
N MET A 282 6.23 16.21 -0.57
CA MET A 282 6.49 17.01 0.63
C MET A 282 7.99 17.13 0.89
N GLY A 283 8.40 18.02 1.78
CA GLY A 283 9.79 18.01 2.26
C GLY A 283 10.09 16.74 3.05
N LEU A 284 11.34 16.27 3.04
CA LEU A 284 11.76 15.08 3.79
C LEU A 284 11.37 15.15 5.27
N MET A 285 11.75 16.24 5.95
CA MET A 285 11.51 16.37 7.39
C MET A 285 10.01 16.42 7.73
N GLU A 286 9.22 17.09 6.89
CA GLU A 286 7.77 17.14 7.03
C GLU A 286 7.17 15.73 6.87
N THR A 287 7.61 14.99 5.86
CA THR A 287 7.16 13.62 5.62
C THR A 287 7.46 12.72 6.81
N LEU A 288 8.69 12.76 7.32
CA LEU A 288 9.12 11.99 8.48
C LEU A 288 8.32 12.35 9.75
N TRP A 289 8.04 13.64 9.97
CA TRP A 289 7.22 14.08 11.11
C TRP A 289 5.84 13.43 11.14
N TRP A 290 5.22 13.24 9.97
CA TRP A 290 3.88 12.67 9.88
C TRP A 290 3.84 11.15 9.89
N THR A 291 4.91 10.48 9.45
CA THR A 291 4.93 9.03 9.20
C THR A 291 5.79 8.24 10.18
N LEU A 292 6.76 8.84 10.87
CA LEU A 292 7.57 8.16 11.90
C LEU A 292 6.87 8.11 13.26
N LYS A 293 5.65 7.55 13.28
CA LYS A 293 4.96 7.21 14.53
C LYS A 293 5.52 5.92 15.12
N ALA A 294 5.45 5.78 16.44
CA ALA A 294 6.05 4.64 17.17
C ALA A 294 5.49 3.26 16.74
N ASP A 295 4.28 3.22 16.20
CA ASP A 295 3.59 2.01 15.76
C ASP A 295 3.84 1.65 14.28
N ILE A 296 4.53 2.51 13.51
CA ILE A 296 4.95 2.21 12.15
C ILE A 296 6.21 1.35 12.15
N GLN A 297 6.12 0.26 11.39
CA GLN A 297 7.03 -0.86 11.37
C GLN A 297 7.76 -0.94 10.03
N ALA A 298 9.04 -1.26 10.14
CA ALA A 298 9.95 -1.54 9.05
C ALA A 298 10.78 -2.75 9.46
N THR A 299 10.83 -3.79 8.62
CA THR A 299 11.64 -4.98 8.89
C THR A 299 13.12 -4.65 8.75
N ASP A 300 13.48 -3.98 7.65
CA ASP A 300 14.77 -3.33 7.50
C ASP A 300 14.68 -1.90 8.05
N PRO A 301 15.54 -1.49 9.00
CA PRO A 301 15.52 -0.13 9.55
C PRO A 301 15.60 0.97 8.48
N ARG A 302 16.30 0.73 7.36
CA ARG A 302 16.47 1.69 6.25
C ARG A 302 15.15 2.00 5.53
N ASP A 303 14.19 1.07 5.57
CA ASP A 303 12.89 1.24 4.93
C ASP A 303 12.06 2.35 5.60
N ARG A 304 12.40 2.78 6.83
CA ARG A 304 11.83 3.99 7.44
C ARG A 304 12.07 5.24 6.61
N MET A 305 13.09 5.23 5.76
CA MET A 305 13.33 6.25 4.76
C MET A 305 12.93 5.78 3.36
N TYR A 306 13.43 4.62 2.91
CA TYR A 306 13.23 4.18 1.53
C TYR A 306 11.74 4.01 1.18
N GLY A 307 10.92 3.58 2.15
CA GLY A 307 9.47 3.45 2.00
C GLY A 307 8.69 4.75 1.88
N LEU A 308 9.35 5.90 1.98
CA LEU A 308 8.75 7.23 1.89
C LEU A 308 9.31 8.05 0.72
N LEU A 309 10.28 7.54 -0.03
CA LEU A 309 10.93 8.24 -1.14
C LEU A 309 9.94 8.67 -2.23
N GLY A 310 8.86 7.91 -2.41
CA GLY A 310 7.80 8.27 -3.33
C GLY A 310 7.04 9.54 -2.93
N LEU A 311 7.06 9.93 -1.65
CA LEU A 311 6.25 11.03 -1.12
C LEU A 311 7.01 12.34 -0.96
N ILE A 312 8.34 12.30 -1.07
CA ILE A 312 9.18 13.50 -0.93
C ILE A 312 9.43 14.16 -2.28
N LYS A 313 9.87 15.42 -2.24
CA LYS A 313 10.29 16.16 -3.42
C LYS A 313 11.50 15.54 -4.09
N GLU A 314 11.60 15.75 -5.41
CA GLU A 314 12.72 15.26 -6.21
C GLU A 314 14.08 15.74 -5.68
N GLU A 315 14.16 17.00 -5.25
CA GLU A 315 15.37 17.60 -4.67
C GLU A 315 15.90 16.85 -3.45
N ASP A 316 15.01 16.36 -2.59
CA ASP A 316 15.38 15.53 -1.43
C ASP A 316 15.65 14.08 -1.86
N ARG A 317 14.85 13.56 -2.79
CA ARG A 317 14.89 12.16 -3.24
C ARG A 317 16.22 11.79 -3.89
N VAL A 318 16.78 12.67 -4.73
CA VAL A 318 18.06 12.41 -5.42
C VAL A 318 19.26 12.40 -4.47
N GLN A 319 19.12 12.93 -3.26
CA GLN A 319 20.17 12.94 -2.24
C GLN A 319 20.19 11.66 -1.39
N ILE A 320 19.22 10.76 -1.54
CA ILE A 320 19.11 9.54 -0.75
C ILE A 320 19.51 8.35 -1.63
N PRO A 321 20.77 7.88 -1.57
CA PRO A 321 21.16 6.69 -2.29
C PRO A 321 20.45 5.47 -1.67
N ILE A 322 19.84 4.65 -2.52
CA ILE A 322 19.27 3.38 -2.07
C ILE A 322 20.35 2.32 -2.13
N ASP A 323 20.76 1.84 -0.97
CA ASP A 323 21.65 0.70 -0.84
C ASP A 323 21.14 -0.27 0.21
N TYR A 324 21.00 -1.53 -0.20
CA TYR A 324 20.60 -2.65 0.64
C TYR A 324 21.78 -3.52 1.08
N SER A 325 23.00 -3.21 0.65
CA SER A 325 24.21 -3.94 1.03
C SER A 325 24.36 -4.05 2.55
N ALA A 326 24.99 -5.13 3.00
CA ALA A 326 25.17 -5.39 4.44
C ALA A 326 26.01 -4.32 5.16
N ALA A 327 26.77 -3.50 4.41
CA ALA A 327 27.61 -2.44 4.96
C ALA A 327 26.83 -1.16 5.30
N THR A 328 25.66 -0.95 4.70
CA THR A 328 24.91 0.30 4.83
C THR A 328 23.88 0.21 5.95
N THR A 329 24.03 1.02 7.00
CA THR A 329 23.05 1.15 8.09
C THR A 329 22.14 2.37 7.90
N LEU A 330 21.05 2.45 8.67
CA LEU A 330 20.19 3.64 8.66
C LEU A 330 20.97 4.90 9.07
N GLU A 331 21.91 4.79 10.02
CA GLU A 331 22.77 5.89 10.44
C GLU A 331 23.67 6.36 9.30
N ASN A 332 24.21 5.46 8.48
CA ASN A 332 24.98 5.84 7.30
C ASN A 332 24.12 6.67 6.34
N VAL A 333 22.90 6.22 6.05
CA VAL A 333 21.98 6.93 5.15
C VAL A 333 21.62 8.32 5.71
N LEU A 334 21.31 8.43 7.01
CA LEU A 334 20.99 9.71 7.64
C LEU A 334 22.19 10.68 7.63
N PHE A 335 23.40 10.15 7.85
CA PHE A 335 24.63 10.93 7.81
C PHE A 335 24.91 11.47 6.40
N GLU A 336 24.70 10.67 5.36
CA GLU A 336 24.86 11.10 3.97
C GLU A 336 23.88 12.22 3.56
N ILE A 337 22.62 12.14 4.01
CA ILE A 337 21.66 13.24 3.82
C ILE A 337 22.14 14.52 4.47
N GLN A 338 22.63 14.44 5.72
CA GLN A 338 23.10 15.61 6.45
C GLN A 338 24.28 16.27 5.73
N LEU A 339 25.25 15.46 5.27
CA LEU A 339 26.39 15.95 4.48
C LEU A 339 25.93 16.64 3.19
N CYS A 340 25.01 16.05 2.46
CA CYS A 340 24.48 16.63 1.21
C CYS A 340 23.76 17.96 1.47
N THR A 341 23.02 18.06 2.57
CA THR A 341 22.34 19.29 3.01
C THR A 341 23.35 20.39 3.39
N GLU A 342 24.41 20.06 4.13
CA GLU A 342 25.46 21.00 4.54
C GLU A 342 26.28 21.50 3.33
N VAL A 343 26.67 20.60 2.43
CA VAL A 343 27.36 20.96 1.19
C VAL A 343 26.49 21.83 0.28
N GLY A 344 25.19 21.54 0.20
CA GLY A 344 24.21 22.37 -0.52
C GLY A 344 24.12 23.79 0.04
N ARG A 345 24.08 23.94 1.37
CA ARG A 345 24.08 25.25 2.06
C ARG A 345 25.37 26.03 1.82
N LEU A 346 26.53 25.37 1.87
CA LEU A 346 27.82 26.03 1.63
C LEU A 346 27.94 26.58 0.20
N LYS A 347 27.41 25.85 -0.80
CA LYS A 347 27.37 26.30 -2.21
C LYS A 347 26.42 27.47 -2.46
N GLN A 348 25.36 27.62 -1.66
CA GLN A 348 24.43 28.75 -1.74
C GLN A 348 24.96 30.02 -1.04
N GLN A 349 25.94 29.90 -0.14
CA GLN A 349 26.58 31.03 0.53
C GLN A 349 27.79 31.59 -0.23
N THR A 350 28.25 30.88 -1.26
CA THR A 350 29.41 31.26 -2.10
C THR A 350 29.03 31.81 -3.47
N ASN A 351 27.74 31.90 -3.77
CA ASN A 351 27.15 32.61 -4.91
C ASN A 351 26.29 33.77 -4.39
#